data_AF-A0A820IKI6-F1
#
_entry.id   AF-A0A820IKI6-F1
#
_cell.length_a   1.000
_cell.length_b   1.000
_cell.length_c   1.000
_cell.angle_alpha   90.00
_cell.angle_beta   90.00
_cell.angle_gamma   90.00
#
_symmetry.space_group_name_H-M   'P 1'
#
loop_
_entity.id
_entity.type
_entity.pdbx_description
1 polymer ?
#
loop_
_entity_poly.entity_id
_entity_poly.type
_entity_poly.pdbx_seq_one_letter_code
_entity_poly.pdbx_strand_id
1 'polypeptide(L)'
;NISSPFDRNITRSDELRQTVSIVVDIAFDLNGADIFFLNRQPLRNVKNAEQLILAFAVPPAGPTPIVRTLRQVLQEKRLEIQERKLLILIATDGVPTNDNGQQETKPLEHALRHERNPINRIQVTLIACTDDNECVGQRNF
;
A
#
# COMPACT_ATOMS: atom_id res chain seq x y z
N ASN A 1 -23.76 -27.68 13.46
CA ASN A 1 -22.46 -27.00 13.29
C ASN A 1 -22.33 -25.94 14.36
N ILE A 2 -21.51 -26.24 15.37
CA ILE A 2 -21.26 -25.37 16.52
C ILE A 2 -20.06 -24.50 16.14
N SER A 3 -20.29 -23.23 15.85
CA SER A 3 -19.22 -22.25 15.67
C SER A 3 -18.57 -21.96 17.02
N SER A 4 -17.24 -22.05 17.10
CA SER A 4 -16.49 -21.80 18.33
C SER A 4 -16.47 -20.29 18.63
N PRO A 5 -16.71 -19.85 19.88
CA PRO A 5 -16.59 -18.44 20.25
C PRO A 5 -15.14 -17.90 20.23
N PHE A 6 -14.17 -18.74 19.82
CA PHE A 6 -12.75 -18.41 19.70
C PHE A 6 -12.23 -18.42 18.26
N ASP A 7 -13.09 -18.58 17.26
CA ASP A 7 -12.69 -18.31 15.88
C ASP A 7 -12.42 -16.80 15.79
N ARG A 8 -11.13 -16.42 15.87
CA ARG A 8 -10.70 -15.04 15.67
C ARG A 8 -11.17 -14.66 14.27
N ASN A 9 -12.21 -13.83 14.19
CA ASN A 9 -12.58 -13.18 12.95
C ASN A 9 -11.40 -12.30 12.54
N ILE A 10 -10.51 -12.83 11.70
CA ILE A 10 -9.44 -12.09 11.05
C ILE A 10 -10.13 -10.98 10.27
N THR A 11 -9.86 -9.73 10.62
CA THR A 11 -10.42 -8.59 9.91
C THR A 11 -9.59 -8.33 8.65
N ARG A 12 -10.17 -7.69 7.63
CA ARG A 12 -9.41 -7.25 6.43
C ARG A 12 -8.17 -6.42 6.79
N SER A 13 -8.29 -5.63 7.85
CA SER A 13 -7.18 -4.85 8.39
C SER A 13 -6.07 -5.72 8.98
N ASP A 14 -6.39 -6.90 9.50
CA ASP A 14 -5.39 -7.85 10.01
C ASP A 14 -4.62 -8.51 8.85
N GLU A 15 -5.29 -8.86 7.75
CA GLU A 15 -4.64 -9.39 6.55
C GLU A 15 -3.72 -8.35 5.89
N LEU A 16 -4.19 -7.10 5.80
CA LEU A 16 -3.39 -5.97 5.33
C LEU A 16 -2.15 -5.79 6.20
N ARG A 17 -2.31 -5.82 7.53
CA ARG A 17 -1.19 -5.74 8.47
C ARG A 17 -0.21 -6.89 8.28
N GLN A 18 -0.68 -8.12 8.09
CA GLN A 18 0.18 -9.28 7.86
C GLN A 18 0.98 -9.13 6.56
N THR A 19 0.33 -8.72 5.47
CA THR A 19 0.96 -8.47 4.17
C THR A 19 2.03 -7.39 4.27
N VAL A 20 1.71 -6.26 4.92
CA VAL A 20 2.66 -5.16 5.12
C VAL A 20 3.83 -5.61 6.00
N SER A 21 3.60 -6.44 7.01
CA SER A 21 4.67 -6.96 7.87
C SER A 21 5.67 -7.81 7.08
N ILE A 22 5.17 -8.73 6.23
CA ILE A 22 6.03 -9.55 5.34
C ILE A 22 6.83 -8.65 4.39
N VAL A 23 6.18 -7.64 3.80
CA VAL A 23 6.85 -6.69 2.90
C VAL A 23 7.95 -5.91 3.62
N VAL A 24 7.70 -5.48 4.86
CA VAL A 24 8.70 -4.75 5.67
C VAL A 24 9.85 -5.65 6.04
N ASP A 25 9.61 -6.92 6.38
CA ASP A 25 10.68 -7.87 6.69
C ASP A 25 11.58 -8.08 5.46
N ILE A 26 11.02 -8.17 4.24
CA ILE A 26 11.80 -8.21 2.99
C ILE A 26 12.55 -6.89 2.76
N ALA A 27 11.91 -5.75 3.03
CA ALA A 27 12.52 -4.43 2.81
C ALA A 27 13.60 -4.10 3.85
N PHE A 28 13.55 -4.70 5.04
CA PHE A 28 14.57 -4.55 6.07
C PHE A 28 15.95 -5.00 5.55
N ASP A 29 16.00 -6.15 4.89
CA ASP A 29 17.22 -6.67 4.25
C ASP A 29 17.76 -5.74 3.15
N LEU A 30 16.92 -4.82 2.65
CA LEU A 30 17.23 -3.82 1.62
C LEU A 30 17.51 -2.41 2.18
N ASN A 31 17.82 -2.29 3.47
CA ASN A 31 18.09 -1.03 4.20
C ASN A 31 16.83 -0.24 4.62
N GLY A 32 15.69 -0.91 4.80
CA GLY A 32 14.44 -0.36 5.32
C GLY A 32 13.53 0.25 4.25
N ALA A 33 12.31 0.61 4.65
CA ALA A 33 11.29 1.19 3.77
C ALA A 33 10.61 2.42 4.40
N ASP A 34 10.10 3.31 3.54
CA ASP A 34 9.15 4.33 3.95
C ASP A 34 7.72 3.82 3.74
N ILE A 35 6.86 4.07 4.71
CA ILE A 35 5.46 3.61 4.71
C ILE A 35 4.56 4.84 4.68
N PHE A 36 3.88 5.00 3.55
CA PHE A 36 2.92 6.07 3.35
C PHE A 36 1.52 5.56 3.60
N PHE A 37 0.85 6.15 4.59
CA PHE A 37 -0.55 5.90 4.83
C PHE A 37 -1.40 6.91 4.06
N LEU A 38 -2.60 6.50 3.64
CA LEU A 38 -3.46 7.35 2.84
C LEU A 38 -3.98 8.57 3.63
N ASN A 39 -4.35 8.37 4.90
CA ASN A 39 -5.05 9.37 5.72
C ASN A 39 -4.28 9.78 6.99
N ARG A 40 -2.97 9.51 7.08
CA ARG A 40 -2.13 9.91 8.22
C ARG A 40 -0.68 10.09 7.83
N GLN A 41 0.11 10.60 8.75
CA GLN A 41 1.53 10.89 8.52
C GLN A 41 2.33 9.62 8.18
N PRO A 42 3.27 9.71 7.23
CA PRO A 42 4.10 8.57 6.83
C PRO A 42 5.10 8.20 7.93
N LEU A 43 5.44 6.92 7.99
CA LEU A 43 6.57 6.43 8.77
C LEU A 43 7.79 6.28 7.86
N ARG A 44 8.96 6.72 8.35
CA ARG A 44 10.19 6.74 7.55
C ARG A 44 11.19 5.74 8.10
N ASN A 45 11.99 5.18 7.19
CA ASN A 45 13.09 4.29 7.52
C ASN A 45 12.66 3.17 8.47
N VAL A 46 11.51 2.57 8.17
CA VAL A 46 10.95 1.44 8.90
C VAL A 46 11.82 0.22 8.63
N LYS A 47 12.32 -0.37 9.71
CA LYS A 47 13.27 -1.48 9.70
C LYS A 47 12.74 -2.73 10.40
N ASN A 48 11.62 -2.65 11.08
CA ASN A 48 11.02 -3.82 11.70
C ASN A 48 9.50 -3.71 11.71
N ALA A 49 8.83 -4.86 11.71
CA ALA A 49 7.37 -4.91 11.80
C ALA A 49 6.85 -4.41 13.17
N GLU A 50 7.69 -4.35 14.21
CA GLU A 50 7.29 -3.82 15.52
C GLU A 50 6.97 -2.32 15.47
N GLN A 51 7.70 -1.55 14.67
CA GLN A 51 7.43 -0.13 14.40
C GLN A 51 6.05 0.11 13.78
N LEU A 52 5.47 -0.91 13.14
CA LEU A 52 4.15 -0.84 12.55
C LEU A 52 3.02 -1.12 13.55
N ILE A 53 3.30 -1.78 14.69
CA ILE A 53 2.27 -2.20 15.65
C ILE A 53 1.47 -0.99 16.15
N LEU A 54 2.17 0.08 16.54
CA LEU A 54 1.53 1.31 17.01
C LEU A 54 0.74 2.01 15.90
N ALA A 55 1.22 1.94 14.66
CA ALA A 55 0.52 2.53 13.53
C ALA A 55 -0.79 1.77 13.25
N PHE A 56 -0.79 0.44 13.32
CA PHE A 56 -2.00 -0.36 13.10
C PHE A 56 -2.93 -0.44 14.32
N ALA A 57 -2.53 0.08 15.49
CA ALA A 57 -3.41 0.17 16.65
C ALA A 57 -4.60 1.11 16.42
N VAL A 58 -4.45 2.11 15.55
CA VAL A 58 -5.54 2.97 15.09
C VAL A 58 -6.05 2.43 13.75
N PRO A 59 -7.33 2.01 13.66
CA PRO A 59 -7.88 1.50 12.42
C PRO A 59 -7.89 2.59 11.34
N PRO A 60 -7.76 2.22 10.06
CA PRO A 60 -7.88 3.17 8.96
C PRO A 60 -9.28 3.79 8.94
N ALA A 61 -9.35 5.09 8.67
CA ALA A 61 -10.60 5.82 8.52
C ALA A 61 -10.45 6.87 7.40
N GLY A 62 -11.57 7.21 6.76
CA GLY A 62 -11.61 8.22 5.69
C GLY A 62 -11.54 7.64 4.27
N PRO A 63 -11.31 8.48 3.26
CA PRO A 63 -11.26 8.09 1.85
C PRO A 63 -10.03 7.24 1.52
N THR A 64 -9.88 6.86 0.25
CA THR A 64 -8.79 6.06 -0.31
C THR A 64 -7.99 6.82 -1.38
N PRO A 65 -7.34 7.96 -1.02
CA PRO A 65 -6.62 8.85 -1.94
C PRO A 65 -5.28 8.29 -2.43
N ILE A 66 -5.34 7.15 -3.12
CA ILE A 66 -4.17 6.44 -3.69
C ILE A 66 -3.45 7.34 -4.70
N VAL A 67 -4.18 8.06 -5.55
CA VAL A 67 -3.58 8.91 -6.61
C VAL A 67 -2.80 10.07 -5.99
N ARG A 68 -3.40 10.78 -5.02
CA ARG A 68 -2.74 11.85 -4.26
C ARG A 68 -1.49 11.33 -3.57
N THR A 69 -1.60 10.19 -2.88
CA THR A 69 -0.50 9.60 -2.12
C THR A 69 0.63 9.14 -3.06
N LEU A 70 0.31 8.49 -4.18
CA LEU A 70 1.30 8.07 -5.17
C LEU A 70 2.08 9.27 -5.74
N ARG A 71 1.39 10.34 -6.11
CA ARG A 71 2.03 11.58 -6.59
C ARG A 71 2.95 12.20 -5.55
N GLN A 72 2.52 12.20 -4.29
CA GLN A 72 3.35 12.63 -3.17
C GLN A 72 4.63 11.78 -3.07
N VAL A 73 4.54 10.44 -3.12
CA VAL A 73 5.72 9.56 -3.09
C VAL A 73 6.66 9.85 -4.26
N LEU A 74 6.13 9.95 -5.48
CA LEU A 74 6.94 10.22 -6.68
C LEU A 74 7.67 11.57 -6.60
N GLN A 75 7.03 12.59 -6.04
CA GLN A 75 7.62 13.91 -5.84
C GLN A 75 8.70 13.88 -4.75
N GLU A 76 8.39 13.31 -3.59
CA GLU A 76 9.33 13.24 -2.46
C GLU A 76 10.55 12.39 -2.78
N LYS A 77 10.37 11.30 -3.53
CA LYS A 77 11.43 10.35 -3.87
C LYS A 77 12.22 10.70 -5.13
N ARG A 78 11.99 11.89 -5.70
CA ARG A 78 12.55 12.29 -6.99
C ARG A 78 14.08 12.24 -7.01
N LEU A 79 14.73 12.63 -5.91
CA LEU A 79 16.20 12.58 -5.81
C LEU A 79 16.68 11.13 -5.66
N GLU A 80 16.07 10.32 -4.80
CA GLU A 80 16.48 8.92 -4.65
C GLU A 80 16.27 8.09 -5.93
N ILE A 81 15.26 8.42 -6.73
CA ILE A 81 15.00 7.77 -8.03
C ILE A 81 16.17 7.97 -8.99
N GLN A 82 16.92 9.08 -8.90
CA GLN A 82 18.11 9.30 -9.73
C GLN A 82 19.27 8.38 -9.31
N GLU A 83 19.39 8.09 -8.02
CA GLU A 83 20.50 7.30 -7.46
C GLU A 83 20.21 5.79 -7.50
N ARG A 84 18.98 5.37 -7.19
CA ARG A 84 18.56 3.95 -7.11
C ARG A 84 17.18 3.71 -7.74
N LYS A 85 16.82 2.45 -7.94
CA LYS A 85 15.46 2.09 -8.39
C LYS A 85 14.49 2.17 -7.20
N LEU A 86 13.25 2.55 -7.49
CA LEU A 86 12.17 2.64 -6.52
C LEU A 86 11.13 1.54 -6.79
N LEU A 87 10.84 0.74 -5.76
CA LEU A 87 9.72 -0.18 -5.73
C LEU A 87 8.64 0.40 -4.81
N ILE A 88 7.45 0.63 -5.34
CA ILE A 88 6.28 1.10 -4.60
C ILE A 88 5.29 -0.05 -4.52
N LEU A 89 4.97 -0.47 -3.30
CA LEU A 89 3.94 -1.47 -3.04
C LEU A 89 2.72 -0.74 -2.47
N ILE A 90 1.60 -0.84 -3.17
CA ILE A 90 0.33 -0.25 -2.76
C ILE A 90 -0.56 -1.39 -2.29
N ALA A 91 -0.67 -1.56 -0.98
CA ALA A 91 -1.59 -2.52 -0.38
C ALA A 91 -2.91 -1.81 -0.04
N THR A 92 -4.03 -2.30 -0.55
CA THR A 92 -5.36 -1.69 -0.39
C THR A 92 -6.46 -2.75 -0.36
N ASP A 93 -7.48 -2.53 0.46
CA ASP A 93 -8.72 -3.34 0.56
C ASP A 93 -9.95 -2.60 -0.02
N GLY A 94 -9.75 -1.39 -0.56
CA GLY A 94 -10.81 -0.52 -1.08
C GLY A 94 -10.53 0.04 -2.47
N VAL A 95 -11.60 0.52 -3.12
CA VAL A 95 -11.56 1.20 -4.42
C VAL A 95 -10.91 2.58 -4.25
N PRO A 96 -10.00 3.04 -5.13
CA PRO A 96 -9.40 4.37 -5.06
C PRO A 96 -10.46 5.48 -5.11
N THR A 97 -10.36 6.46 -4.22
CA THR A 97 -11.23 7.64 -4.18
C THR A 97 -10.43 8.92 -3.95
N ASN A 98 -10.95 10.08 -4.35
CA ASN A 98 -10.39 11.36 -3.96
C ASN A 98 -10.73 11.70 -2.50
N ASP A 99 -10.25 12.85 -2.01
CA ASP A 99 -10.50 13.27 -0.62
C ASP A 99 -12.00 13.53 -0.32
N ASN A 100 -12.84 13.66 -1.36
CA ASN A 100 -14.30 13.79 -1.25
C ASN A 100 -15.04 12.42 -1.37
N GLY A 101 -14.32 11.30 -1.46
CA GLY A 101 -14.90 9.96 -1.59
C GLY A 101 -15.39 9.59 -3.00
N GLN A 102 -15.09 10.40 -4.03
CA GLN A 102 -15.45 10.08 -5.41
C GLN A 102 -14.41 9.14 -6.02
N GLN A 103 -14.85 8.11 -6.76
CA GLN A 103 -13.95 7.10 -7.32
C GLN A 103 -12.93 7.66 -8.33
N GLU A 104 -11.69 7.20 -8.22
CA GLU A 104 -10.54 7.68 -9.02
C GLU A 104 -9.82 6.56 -9.79
N THR A 105 -10.54 5.54 -10.27
CA THR A 105 -9.93 4.44 -11.05
C THR A 105 -9.21 4.92 -12.31
N LYS A 106 -9.81 5.85 -13.07
CA LYS A 106 -9.18 6.40 -14.30
C LYS A 106 -7.98 7.29 -13.99
N PRO A 107 -8.04 8.23 -13.03
CA PRO A 107 -6.85 8.96 -12.56
C PRO A 107 -5.73 8.04 -12.06
N LEU A 108 -6.05 6.95 -11.35
CA LEU A 108 -5.05 5.98 -10.91
C LEU A 108 -4.37 5.29 -12.10
N GLU A 109 -5.15 4.82 -13.08
CA GLU A 109 -4.59 4.23 -14.30
C GLU A 109 -3.68 5.24 -15.03
N HIS A 110 -4.12 6.49 -15.17
CA HIS A 110 -3.32 7.53 -15.79
C HIS A 110 -1.98 7.72 -15.08
N ALA A 111 -2.00 7.83 -13.74
CA ALA A 111 -0.80 8.01 -12.93
C ALA A 111 0.18 6.83 -13.08
N LEU A 112 -0.33 5.59 -13.03
CA LEU A 112 0.49 4.38 -13.20
C LEU A 112 1.12 4.29 -14.59
N ARG A 113 0.46 4.78 -15.63
CA ARG A 113 0.97 4.71 -17.01
C ARG A 113 1.91 5.86 -17.38
N HIS A 114 1.63 7.07 -16.90
CA HIS A 114 2.24 8.29 -17.46
C HIS A 114 3.06 9.11 -16.46
N GLU A 115 2.85 8.94 -15.16
CA GLU A 115 3.50 9.81 -14.15
C GLU A 115 4.77 9.18 -13.53
N ARG A 116 5.04 7.90 -13.83
CA ARG A 116 6.29 7.23 -13.44
C ARG A 116 7.46 7.71 -14.30
N ASN A 117 8.22 8.68 -13.82
CA ASN A 117 9.36 9.24 -14.53
C ASN A 117 10.66 9.21 -13.70
N PRO A 118 11.74 8.57 -14.17
CA PRO A 118 11.82 7.74 -15.38
C PRO A 118 11.17 6.36 -15.18
N ILE A 119 10.41 5.92 -16.19
CA ILE A 119 9.55 4.73 -16.10
C ILE A 119 10.31 3.45 -15.80
N ASN A 120 11.55 3.33 -16.27
CA ASN A 120 12.41 2.15 -16.10
C ASN A 120 13.07 2.05 -14.70
N ARG A 121 12.85 3.03 -13.83
CA ARG A 121 13.39 3.05 -12.46
C ARG A 121 12.31 2.99 -11.39
N ILE A 122 11.04 3.02 -11.76
CA ILE A 122 9.91 3.05 -10.82
C ILE A 122 8.97 1.89 -11.13
N GLN A 123 9.00 0.89 -10.26
CA GLN A 123 8.05 -0.21 -10.29
C GLN A 123 6.94 0.06 -9.27
N VAL A 124 5.68 -0.07 -9.71
CA VAL A 124 4.53 0.01 -8.81
C VAL A 124 3.80 -1.32 -8.87
N THR A 125 3.52 -1.92 -7.72
CA THR A 125 2.74 -3.15 -7.61
C THR A 125 1.55 -2.88 -6.71
N LEU A 126 0.35 -3.20 -7.22
CA LEU A 126 -0.89 -3.16 -6.46
C LEU A 126 -1.10 -4.53 -5.81
N ILE A 127 -1.32 -4.52 -4.50
CA ILE A 127 -1.69 -5.69 -3.70
C ILE A 127 -3.10 -5.43 -3.20
N ALA A 128 -4.08 -6.02 -3.87
CA ALA A 128 -5.46 -5.95 -3.44
C ALA A 128 -5.71 -7.05 -2.40
N CYS A 129 -6.12 -6.68 -1.19
CA CYS A 129 -6.56 -7.62 -0.17
C CYS A 129 -8.07 -7.81 -0.34
N THR A 130 -8.47 -8.91 -0.98
CA THR A 130 -9.88 -9.28 -1.21
C THR A 130 -10.11 -10.73 -0.80
N ASP A 131 -11.19 -11.01 -0.08
CA ASP A 131 -11.59 -12.36 0.39
C ASP A 131 -12.14 -13.29 -0.72
N ASP A 132 -12.04 -12.92 -1.99
CA ASP A 132 -12.61 -13.71 -3.07
C ASP A 132 -11.68 -14.88 -3.40
N ASN A 133 -12.01 -16.06 -2.85
CA ASN A 133 -11.53 -17.39 -3.26
C ASN A 133 -11.75 -17.71 -4.77
N GLU A 134 -12.05 -16.73 -5.62
CA GLU A 134 -12.21 -16.86 -7.08
C GLU A 134 -11.38 -15.87 -7.92
N CYS A 135 -10.47 -15.09 -7.35
CA CYS A 135 -9.66 -14.16 -8.17
C CYS A 135 -8.39 -14.80 -8.76
N VAL A 136 -8.56 -15.78 -9.67
CA VAL A 136 -7.57 -16.06 -10.71
C VAL A 136 -7.63 -14.92 -11.73
N GLY A 137 -6.74 -13.95 -11.60
CA GLY A 137 -6.75 -12.81 -12.52
C GLY A 137 -5.69 -11.75 -12.22
N GLN A 138 -4.41 -12.16 -12.10
CA GLN A 138 -3.30 -11.21 -12.23
C GLN A 138 -3.43 -10.45 -13.55
N ARG A 139 -3.80 -9.17 -13.49
CA ARG A 139 -3.52 -8.22 -14.57
C ARG A 139 -2.23 -7.51 -14.24
N ASN A 140 -1.15 -8.02 -14.84
CA ASN A 140 0.10 -7.29 -14.97
C ASN A 140 -0.20 -5.97 -15.73
N PHE A 141 0.14 -4.84 -15.11
CA PHE A 141 0.16 -3.53 -15.77
C PHE A 141 1.51 -3.26 -16.40
#